data_AF-A0A177GC55-F1
#
_entry.id   AF-A0A177GC55-F1
#
_cell.length_a   1.000
_cell.length_b   1.000
_cell.length_c   1.000
_cell.angle_alpha   90.00
_cell.angle_beta   90.00
_cell.angle_gamma   90.00
#
_symmetry.space_group_name_H-M   'P 1'
#
loop_
_entity.id
_entity.type
_entity.pdbx_description
1 polymer ?
#
loop_
_entity_poly.entity_id
_entity_poly.type
_entity_poly.pdbx_seq_one_letter_code
_entity_poly.pdbx_strand_id
1 'polypeptide(L)'
;MRHKGQQHSFMLPPETKSVRLVSRASRPADVIGPFVDDRRSMGVAVADVHLLCAKHTHDITSHLQAEKLEGWHETDWTDCAWTNGNAVLPLGDYLTNGEMGILSMTIRAAGPYIVQPQQVEETTVRSA
;
A
#
# COMPACT_ATOMS: atom_id res chain seq x y z
N MET A 1 9.41 -0.08 8.74
CA MET A 1 9.43 -0.14 7.26
C MET A 1 10.85 0.05 6.78
N ARG A 2 11.35 -0.82 5.91
CA ARG A 2 12.58 -0.61 5.13
C ARG A 2 12.20 -0.25 3.70
N HIS A 3 12.98 0.59 3.02
CA HIS A 3 12.76 0.87 1.60
C HIS A 3 14.08 1.06 0.85
N LYS A 4 14.12 0.66 -0.42
CA LYS A 4 15.25 0.87 -1.34
C LYS A 4 14.71 1.07 -2.75
N GLY A 5 14.82 2.28 -3.28
CA GLY A 5 14.20 2.63 -4.55
C GLY A 5 12.68 2.40 -4.49
N GLN A 6 12.16 1.58 -5.39
CA GLN A 6 10.73 1.21 -5.46
C GLN A 6 10.34 0.05 -4.55
N GLN A 7 11.30 -0.60 -3.87
CA GLN A 7 11.04 -1.75 -3.01
C GLN A 7 10.75 -1.29 -1.58
N HIS A 8 9.64 -1.76 -1.02
CA HIS A 8 9.23 -1.52 0.36
C HIS A 8 9.05 -2.83 1.11
N SER A 9 9.55 -2.91 2.35
CA SER A 9 9.45 -4.11 3.19
C SER A 9 8.96 -3.80 4.60
N PHE A 10 8.09 -4.67 5.10
CA PHE A 10 7.42 -4.58 6.39
C PHE A 10 7.55 -5.92 7.12
N MET A 11 7.88 -5.87 8.40
CA MET A 11 7.80 -7.05 9.27
C MET A 11 6.36 -7.22 9.70
N LEU A 12 5.85 -8.43 9.62
CA LEU A 12 4.51 -8.80 10.03
C LEU A 12 4.58 -9.73 11.24
N PRO A 13 3.73 -9.49 12.27
CA PRO A 13 3.63 -10.41 13.38
C PRO A 13 2.99 -11.74 12.94
N PRO A 14 3.14 -12.81 13.74
CA PRO A 14 2.43 -14.06 13.49
C PRO A 14 0.92 -13.89 13.47
N GLU A 15 0.23 -14.85 12.88
CA GLU A 15 -1.23 -14.90 12.77
C GLU A 15 -1.84 -13.74 11.96
N THR A 16 -1.02 -13.04 11.16
CA THR A 16 -1.50 -11.99 10.25
C THR A 16 -2.09 -12.60 8.99
N LYS A 17 -3.43 -12.55 8.85
CA LYS A 17 -4.16 -13.08 7.69
C LYS A 17 -4.37 -12.08 6.56
N SER A 18 -4.37 -10.80 6.87
CA SER A 18 -4.52 -9.71 5.91
C SER A 18 -3.88 -8.44 6.44
N VAL A 19 -3.51 -7.55 5.53
CA VAL A 19 -3.03 -6.20 5.84
C VAL A 19 -3.80 -5.17 5.02
N ARG A 20 -3.72 -3.91 5.45
CA ARG A 20 -4.16 -2.77 4.63
C ARG A 20 -2.96 -1.97 4.16
N LEU A 21 -2.87 -1.76 2.84
CA LEU A 21 -1.86 -0.92 2.21
C LEU A 21 -2.36 0.53 2.25
N VAL A 22 -1.79 1.32 3.14
CA VAL A 22 -2.18 2.72 3.34
C VAL A 22 -1.11 3.65 2.80
N SER A 23 -1.52 4.58 1.94
CA SER A 23 -0.66 5.63 1.40
C SER A 23 -1.40 6.96 1.38
N ARG A 24 -0.67 8.05 1.10
CA ARG A 24 -1.33 9.24 0.59
C ARG A 24 -2.05 8.89 -0.71
N ALA A 25 -3.14 9.59 -0.98
CA ALA A 25 -3.84 9.50 -2.24
C ALA A 25 -4.36 10.88 -2.65
N SER A 26 -4.39 11.14 -3.95
CA SER A 26 -4.91 12.38 -4.51
C SER A 26 -5.50 12.09 -5.88
N ARG A 27 -6.39 12.97 -6.36
CA ARG A 27 -6.95 12.83 -7.69
C ARG A 27 -5.98 13.44 -8.70
N PRO A 28 -5.59 12.75 -9.77
CA PRO A 28 -4.75 13.34 -10.81
C PRO A 28 -5.24 14.71 -11.31
N ALA A 29 -6.56 14.87 -11.44
CA ALA A 29 -7.21 16.14 -11.75
C ALA A 29 -6.86 17.30 -10.78
N ASP A 30 -6.73 17.02 -9.49
CA ASP A 30 -6.46 18.02 -8.45
C ASP A 30 -4.97 18.41 -8.37
N VAL A 31 -4.06 17.53 -8.85
CA VAL A 31 -2.60 17.72 -8.68
C VAL A 31 -1.88 18.08 -9.98
N ILE A 32 -2.40 17.66 -11.14
CA ILE A 32 -1.79 17.93 -12.46
C ILE A 32 -2.45 19.13 -13.14
N GLY A 33 -3.79 19.24 -13.07
CA GLY A 33 -4.54 20.37 -13.61
C GLY A 33 -5.84 20.00 -14.36
N PRO A 34 -6.60 21.01 -14.83
CA PRO A 34 -8.00 20.85 -15.28
C PRO A 34 -8.18 20.03 -16.58
N PHE A 35 -7.09 19.70 -17.28
CA PHE A 35 -7.12 18.89 -18.49
C PHE A 35 -6.99 17.38 -18.20
N VAL A 36 -6.82 17.00 -16.94
CA VAL A 36 -6.78 15.60 -16.52
C VAL A 36 -8.15 15.20 -15.99
N ASP A 37 -8.83 14.31 -16.71
CA ASP A 37 -10.17 13.83 -16.36
C ASP A 37 -10.18 12.71 -15.32
N ASP A 38 -9.03 12.12 -14.97
CA ASP A 38 -8.99 11.08 -13.94
C ASP A 38 -9.25 11.71 -12.56
N ARG A 39 -10.48 11.52 -12.09
CA ARG A 39 -10.99 12.00 -10.79
C ARG A 39 -10.95 10.93 -9.71
N ARG A 40 -10.37 9.77 -9.97
CA ARG A 40 -10.20 8.73 -8.96
C ARG A 40 -9.16 9.17 -7.94
N SER A 41 -9.38 8.85 -6.67
CA SER A 41 -8.33 8.97 -5.66
C SER A 41 -7.27 7.91 -5.94
N MET A 42 -6.06 8.31 -6.31
CA MET A 42 -4.97 7.40 -6.66
C MET A 42 -3.93 7.39 -5.55
N GLY A 43 -3.75 6.21 -4.94
CA GLY A 43 -2.70 5.95 -3.96
C GLY A 43 -1.41 5.57 -4.68
N VAL A 44 -1.07 4.28 -4.64
CA VAL A 44 0.13 3.72 -5.26
C VAL A 44 -0.21 2.60 -6.24
N ALA A 45 0.59 2.46 -7.30
CA ALA A 45 0.58 1.28 -8.16
C ALA A 45 1.48 0.21 -7.56
N VAL A 46 0.88 -0.86 -7.07
CA VAL A 46 1.58 -2.01 -6.47
C VAL A 46 1.75 -3.08 -7.53
N ALA A 47 3.00 -3.42 -7.82
CA ALA A 47 3.39 -4.53 -8.70
C ALA A 47 3.73 -5.76 -7.84
N ASP A 48 4.90 -6.38 -8.00
CA ASP A 48 5.24 -7.62 -7.29
C ASP A 48 5.07 -7.50 -5.77
N VAL A 49 4.47 -8.52 -5.17
CA VAL A 49 4.33 -8.65 -3.71
C VAL A 49 4.78 -10.04 -3.29
N HIS A 50 5.72 -10.08 -2.35
CA HIS A 50 6.29 -11.31 -1.83
C HIS A 50 6.20 -11.35 -0.30
N LEU A 51 5.86 -12.51 0.25
CA LEU A 51 5.90 -12.80 1.68
C LEU A 51 6.99 -13.82 1.96
N LEU A 52 8.00 -13.44 2.73
CA LEU A 52 9.03 -14.34 3.24
C LEU A 52 8.68 -14.77 4.68
N CYS A 53 8.45 -16.07 4.91
CA CYS A 53 8.22 -16.66 6.22
C CYS A 53 8.75 -18.10 6.27
N ALA A 54 9.19 -18.60 7.44
CA ALA A 54 9.69 -19.97 7.60
C ALA A 54 10.68 -20.46 6.52
N LYS A 55 11.55 -19.56 5.99
CA LYS A 55 12.48 -19.78 4.84
C LYS A 55 11.83 -20.00 3.46
N HIS A 56 10.52 -19.84 3.35
CA HIS A 56 9.76 -19.89 2.11
C HIS A 56 9.38 -18.50 1.64
N THR A 57 9.34 -18.30 0.33
CA THR A 57 8.82 -17.08 -0.29
C THR A 57 7.52 -17.40 -1.01
N HIS A 58 6.49 -16.61 -0.75
CA HIS A 58 5.16 -16.74 -1.33
C HIS A 58 4.81 -15.50 -2.15
N ASP A 59 4.33 -15.70 -3.37
CA ASP A 59 3.83 -14.60 -4.20
C ASP A 59 2.38 -14.29 -3.83
N ILE A 60 2.11 -13.01 -3.54
CA ILE A 60 0.77 -12.54 -3.18
C ILE A 60 0.16 -11.81 -4.38
N THR A 61 -0.65 -12.53 -5.15
CA THR A 61 -1.18 -12.05 -6.45
C THR A 61 -2.64 -11.63 -6.41
N SER A 62 -3.27 -11.57 -5.22
CA SER A 62 -4.70 -11.21 -5.09
C SER A 62 -5.04 -9.86 -5.72
N HIS A 63 -4.11 -8.90 -5.69
CA HIS A 63 -4.28 -7.57 -6.30
C HIS A 63 -4.26 -7.60 -7.83
N LEU A 64 -3.74 -8.67 -8.46
CA LEU A 64 -3.69 -8.88 -9.91
C LEU A 64 -4.88 -9.71 -10.43
N GLN A 65 -5.70 -10.26 -9.54
CA GLN A 65 -6.90 -11.00 -9.94
C GLN A 65 -7.94 -10.06 -10.58
N ALA A 66 -8.83 -10.63 -11.40
CA ALA A 66 -9.86 -9.88 -12.11
C ALA A 66 -10.87 -9.24 -11.13
N GLU A 67 -11.26 -9.95 -10.08
CA GLU A 67 -12.09 -9.39 -9.01
C GLU A 67 -11.21 -8.60 -8.05
N LYS A 68 -11.45 -7.28 -7.94
CA LYS A 68 -10.70 -6.42 -7.04
C LYS A 68 -11.32 -6.37 -5.65
N LEU A 69 -10.46 -6.53 -4.66
CA LEU A 69 -10.83 -6.37 -3.26
C LEU A 69 -10.97 -4.89 -2.88
N GLU A 70 -11.54 -4.65 -1.70
CA GLU A 70 -11.76 -3.31 -1.17
C GLU A 70 -10.48 -2.45 -1.26
N GLY A 71 -10.64 -1.28 -1.89
CA GLY A 71 -9.60 -0.25 -2.00
C GLY A 71 -8.64 -0.39 -3.17
N TRP A 72 -8.81 -1.40 -4.03
CA TRP A 72 -8.14 -1.51 -5.32
C TRP A 72 -9.01 -0.95 -6.45
N HIS A 73 -8.38 -0.35 -7.46
CA HIS A 73 -9.06 0.09 -8.67
C HIS A 73 -9.13 -1.04 -9.70
N GLU A 74 -10.26 -1.12 -10.40
CA GLU A 74 -10.42 -1.96 -11.58
C GLU A 74 -9.42 -1.59 -12.67
N THR A 75 -8.77 -2.60 -13.25
CA THR A 75 -7.79 -2.43 -14.31
C THR A 75 -7.56 -3.73 -15.06
N ASP A 76 -7.32 -3.63 -16.37
CA ASP A 76 -6.91 -4.75 -17.22
C ASP A 76 -5.39 -5.03 -17.13
N TRP A 77 -4.66 -4.27 -16.31
CA TRP A 77 -3.24 -4.50 -16.11
C TRP A 77 -3.00 -5.80 -15.33
N THR A 78 -2.09 -6.61 -15.86
CA THR A 78 -1.75 -7.92 -15.30
C THR A 78 -0.50 -7.88 -14.44
N ASP A 79 0.23 -6.76 -14.43
CA ASP A 79 1.53 -6.60 -13.78
C ASP A 79 1.50 -5.64 -12.58
N CYS A 80 0.44 -4.84 -12.42
CA CYS A 80 0.23 -4.04 -11.21
C CYS A 80 -1.24 -3.60 -11.07
N ALA A 81 -1.61 -3.17 -9.86
CA ALA A 81 -2.90 -2.55 -9.59
C ALA A 81 -2.75 -1.27 -8.75
N TRP A 82 -3.60 -0.28 -9.02
CA TRP A 82 -3.62 0.96 -8.24
C TRP A 82 -4.51 0.82 -7.01
N THR A 83 -4.01 1.28 -5.86
CA THR A 83 -4.82 1.48 -4.66
C THR A 83 -5.56 2.82 -4.72
N ASN A 84 -6.64 2.96 -3.96
CA ASN A 84 -7.34 4.24 -3.75
C ASN A 84 -6.76 5.07 -2.59
N GLY A 85 -5.68 4.57 -1.97
CA GLY A 85 -5.06 5.09 -0.74
C GLY A 85 -5.18 4.17 0.47
N ASN A 86 -6.11 3.21 0.45
CA ASN A 86 -6.27 2.21 1.52
C ASN A 86 -6.86 0.92 0.96
N ALA A 87 -6.01 -0.06 0.69
CA ALA A 87 -6.41 -1.30 0.01
C ALA A 87 -6.16 -2.56 0.85
N VAL A 88 -7.12 -3.48 0.86
CA VAL A 88 -6.99 -4.77 1.56
C VAL A 88 -6.13 -5.74 0.76
N LEU A 89 -5.13 -6.34 1.42
CA LEU A 89 -4.28 -7.37 0.84
C LEU A 89 -4.32 -8.62 1.73
N PRO A 90 -5.06 -9.67 1.34
CA PRO A 90 -5.03 -10.96 2.00
C PRO A 90 -3.67 -11.62 1.85
N LEU A 91 -3.20 -12.26 2.91
CA LEU A 91 -1.95 -13.02 2.94
C LEU A 91 -2.19 -14.53 3.04
N GLY A 92 -3.45 -14.97 3.14
CA GLY A 92 -3.78 -16.36 3.43
C GLY A 92 -3.32 -16.77 4.84
N ASP A 93 -3.03 -18.06 5.00
CA ASP A 93 -2.64 -18.65 6.29
C ASP A 93 -1.12 -18.91 6.40
N TYR A 94 -0.29 -18.23 5.60
CA TYR A 94 1.17 -18.44 5.57
C TYR A 94 1.89 -18.07 6.88
N LEU A 95 1.30 -17.18 7.69
CA LEU A 95 1.86 -16.74 8.98
C LEU A 95 1.22 -17.44 10.17
N THR A 96 0.52 -18.56 9.95
CA THR A 96 -0.04 -19.38 11.03
C THR A 96 1.07 -20.21 11.71
N ASN A 97 0.80 -20.66 12.94
CA ASN A 97 1.72 -21.43 13.78
C ASN A 97 2.88 -20.62 14.37
N GLY A 98 2.66 -19.32 14.64
CA GLY A 98 3.65 -18.48 15.31
C GLY A 98 4.78 -17.96 14.41
N GLU A 99 4.68 -18.12 13.09
CA GLU A 99 5.69 -17.66 12.14
C GLU A 99 5.59 -16.14 11.89
N MET A 100 6.72 -15.43 12.00
CA MET A 100 6.82 -14.04 11.57
C MET A 100 7.13 -13.94 10.07
N GLY A 101 6.69 -12.85 9.45
CA GLY A 101 6.85 -12.62 8.02
C GLY A 101 7.59 -11.33 7.69
N ILE A 102 8.23 -11.29 6.53
CA ILE A 102 8.60 -10.03 5.87
C ILE A 102 7.76 -9.93 4.59
N LEU A 103 6.87 -8.95 4.56
CA LEU A 103 6.13 -8.58 3.35
C LEU A 103 6.93 -7.54 2.58
N SER A 104 7.23 -7.84 1.33
CA SER A 104 7.94 -6.97 0.39
C SER A 104 7.07 -6.67 -0.81
N MET A 105 7.12 -5.44 -1.32
CA MET A 105 6.39 -5.05 -2.52
C MET A 105 7.10 -3.98 -3.35
N THR A 106 6.86 -4.04 -4.66
CA THR A 106 7.31 -3.05 -5.65
C THR A 106 6.25 -1.97 -5.84
N ILE A 107 6.63 -0.71 -5.63
CA ILE A 107 5.79 0.45 -5.96
C ILE A 107 6.23 1.01 -7.31
N ARG A 108 5.46 0.71 -8.37
CA ARG A 108 5.78 1.12 -9.75
C ARG A 108 5.59 2.61 -9.98
N ALA A 109 4.53 3.16 -9.41
CA ALA A 109 4.16 4.57 -9.53
C ALA A 109 3.41 5.03 -8.28
N ALA A 110 3.51 6.33 -8.00
CA ALA A 110 2.93 6.98 -6.84
C ALA A 110 2.78 8.48 -7.13
N GLY A 111 1.72 9.10 -6.63
CA GLY A 111 1.57 10.55 -6.64
C GLY A 111 1.66 11.23 -8.03
N PRO A 112 1.83 12.56 -8.07
CA PRO A 112 2.05 13.48 -6.94
C PRO A 112 0.85 13.56 -5.98
N TYR A 113 1.10 13.95 -4.72
CA TYR A 113 0.07 14.05 -3.68
C TYR A 113 -0.06 15.47 -3.15
N ILE A 114 -1.28 15.88 -2.84
CA ILE A 114 -1.54 17.10 -2.07
C ILE A 114 -1.13 16.81 -0.62
N VAL A 115 -0.13 17.55 -0.12
CA VAL A 115 0.33 17.46 1.28
C VAL A 115 -0.23 18.67 2.01
N GLN A 116 -1.18 18.44 2.93
CA GLN A 116 -1.54 19.49 3.88
C GLN A 116 -0.39 19.67 4.88
N PRO A 117 0.02 20.90 5.21
CA PRO A 117 1.01 21.12 6.26
C PRO A 117 0.46 20.56 7.59
N GLN A 118 1.24 19.71 8.26
CA GLN A 118 0.90 19.24 9.60
C GLN A 118 0.83 20.46 10.52
N GLN A 119 -0.34 20.71 11.12
CA GLN A 119 -0.42 21.60 12.27
C GLN A 119 0.33 20.92 13.41
N VAL A 120 1.53 21.39 13.72
CA VAL A 120 2.23 21.04 14.95
C VAL A 120 1.48 21.77 16.06
N GLU A 121 0.63 21.06 16.80
CA GLU A 121 0.10 21.58 18.06
C GLU A 121 1.28 21.68 19.04
N GLU A 122 1.78 22.90 19.24
CA GLU A 122 2.70 23.23 20.32
C GLU A 122 2.01 22.93 21.66
N THR A 123 2.27 21.75 22.20
CA THR A 123 1.91 21.42 23.58
C THR A 123 2.75 22.31 24.48
N THR A 124 2.20 23.46 24.87
CA THR A 124 2.81 24.34 25.88
C THR A 124 2.77 23.60 27.21
N VAL A 125 3.89 22.96 27.58
CA VAL A 125 4.06 22.41 28.93
C VAL A 125 4.19 23.61 29.87
N ARG A 126 3.11 23.94 30.59
CA ARG A 126 3.18 24.87 31.72
C ARG A 126 3.91 24.16 32.86
N SER A 127 5.15 24.57 33.10
CA SER A 127 5.88 24.21 34.32
C SER A 127 5.20 24.88 35.53
N ALA A 128 5.01 24.09 36.59
CA ALA A 128 4.46 24.50 37.89
C ALA A 128 5.45 25.35 38.70
#